data_AF-A0A951RSY6-F1
#
_entry.id   AF-A0A951RSY6-F1
#
_cell.length_a   1.000
_cell.length_b   1.000
_cell.length_c   1.000
_cell.angle_alpha   90.00
_cell.angle_beta   90.00
_cell.angle_gamma   90.00
#
_symmetry.space_group_name_H-M   'P 1'
#
loop_
_entity.id
_entity.type
_entity.pdbx_description
1 polymer ?
#
loop_
_entity_poly.entity_id
_entity_poly.type
_entity_poly.pdbx_seq_one_letter_code
_entity_poly.pdbx_strand_id
1 'polypeptide(L)' 'MAHSPLAQFEIKPLVPMEIAGHDVSFTNSSLFMVAIVILLTLFMNV' A
#
# COMPACT_ATOMS: atom_id res chain seq x y z
N MET A 1 -1.79 25.88 12.60
CA MET A 1 -1.25 24.50 12.60
C MET A 1 -1.16 24.03 11.16
N ALA A 2 -0.01 24.20 10.51
CA ALA A 2 0.17 23.74 9.12
C ALA A 2 0.48 22.24 9.14
N HIS A 3 -0.31 21.43 8.45
CA HIS A 3 0.03 20.03 8.19
C HIS A 3 1.27 20.00 7.29
N SER A 4 2.28 19.20 7.64
CA SER A 4 3.48 19.08 6.83
C SER A 4 3.09 18.55 5.45
N PRO A 5 3.45 19.23 4.34
CA PRO A 5 3.17 18.73 2.99
C PRO A 5 3.86 17.39 2.71
N LEU A 6 4.83 16.97 3.52
CA LEU A 6 5.49 15.68 3.39
C LEU A 6 4.74 14.52 4.06
N ALA A 7 3.83 14.80 4.99
CA ALA A 7 3.12 13.75 5.73
C ALA A 7 2.23 12.86 4.83
N GLN A 8 1.80 13.38 3.67
CA GLN A 8 1.03 12.61 2.66
C GLN A 8 1.86 11.51 1.98
N PHE A 9 3.19 11.60 2.00
CA PHE A 9 4.10 10.63 1.37
C PHE A 9 4.65 9.61 2.36
N GLU A 10 4.26 9.67 3.63
CA GLU A 10 4.67 8.69 4.62
C GLU A 10 4.10 7.31 4.28
N ILE A 11 5.00 6.32 4.25
CA ILE A 11 4.60 4.92 4.15
C ILE A 11 4.31 4.41 5.55
N LYS A 12 3.11 3.88 5.75
CA LYS A 12 2.65 3.36 7.05
C LYS A 12 2.26 1.89 6.91
N PRO A 13 2.80 1.00 7.75
CA PRO A 13 2.33 -0.37 7.82
C PRO A 13 0.88 -0.37 8.35
N LEU A 14 -0.01 -1.00 7.61
CA LEU A 14 -1.41 -1.24 7.95
C LEU A 14 -1.59 -2.63 8.55
N VAL A 15 -0.89 -3.63 8.00
CA VAL A 15 -0.84 -4.99 8.53
C VAL A 15 0.63 -5.37 8.70
N PRO A 16 1.18 -5.30 9.94
CA PRO A 16 2.56 -5.66 10.21
C PRO A 16 2.78 -7.16 10.02
N MET A 17 3.81 -7.54 9.25
CA MET A 17 4.11 -8.94 8.97
C MET A 17 5.62 -9.14 8.78
N GLU A 18 6.12 -10.26 9.30
CA GLU A 18 7.53 -10.64 9.16
C GLU A 18 7.60 -12.11 8.73
N ILE A 19 8.36 -12.38 7.66
CA ILE A 19 8.55 -13.74 7.12
C ILE A 19 10.05 -13.98 6.96
N ALA A 20 10.56 -15.04 7.59
CA ALA A 20 11.97 -15.42 7.54
C ALA A 20 12.95 -14.29 7.91
N GLY A 21 12.55 -13.37 8.81
CA GLY A 21 13.35 -12.21 9.21
C GLY A 21 13.24 -10.99 8.30
N HIS A 22 12.36 -11.03 7.30
CA HIS A 22 12.09 -9.90 6.40
C HIS A 22 10.77 -9.23 6.74
N ASP A 23 10.79 -7.90 6.84
CA ASP A 23 9.57 -7.08 6.94
C ASP A 23 8.83 -7.09 5.60
N VAL A 24 7.66 -7.72 5.61
CA VAL A 24 6.74 -7.83 4.47
C VAL A 24 5.38 -7.22 4.80
N SER A 25 5.38 -6.22 5.67
CA SER A 25 4.16 -5.53 6.12
C SER A 25 3.36 -4.98 4.95
N PHE A 26 2.04 -5.14 5.02
CA PHE A 26 1.13 -4.49 4.09
C PHE A 26 1.03 -3.01 4.44
N THR A 27 1.29 -2.12 3.48
CA THR A 27 1.35 -0.66 3.66
C THR A 27 0.20 0.06 2.97
N ASN A 28 0.01 1.35 3.29
CA ASN A 28 -0.87 2.25 2.54
C ASN A 28 -0.54 2.26 1.03
N SER A 29 0.74 2.24 0.66
CA SER A 29 1.13 2.16 -0.75
C SER A 29 0.74 0.81 -1.39
N SER A 30 0.98 -0.32 -0.71
CA SER A 30 0.62 -1.64 -1.25
C SER A 30 -0.90 -1.84 -1.37
N LEU A 31 -1.71 -1.20 -0.54
CA LEU A 31 -3.17 -1.17 -0.70
C LEU A 31 -3.59 -0.64 -2.07
N PHE A 32 -3.02 0.48 -2.51
CA PHE A 32 -3.33 1.03 -3.83
C PHE A 32 -2.76 0.18 -4.96
N MET A 33 -1.60 -0.46 -4.78
CA MET A 33 -1.06 -1.41 -5.76
C MET A 33 -2.01 -2.59 -5.98
N VAL A 34 -2.55 -3.18 -4.89
CA VAL A 34 -3.56 -4.25 -4.98
C VAL A 34 -4.83 -3.75 -5.66
N ALA A 35 -5.32 -2.56 -5.31
CA ALA A 35 -6.50 -1.98 -5.95
C ALA A 35 -6.31 -1.82 -7.47
N ILE A 36 -5.14 -1.35 -7.91
CA ILE A 36 -4.80 -1.22 -9.34
C ILE A 36 -4.79 -2.59 -10.02
N VAL A 37 -4.14 -3.60 -9.43
CA VAL A 37 -4.12 -4.96 -9.99
C VAL A 37 -5.53 -5.52 -10.14
N ILE A 38 -6.41 -5.32 -9.14
CA ILE A 38 -7.82 -5.74 -9.21
C ILE A 38 -8.53 -5.02 -10.35
N LEU A 39 -8.40 -3.69 -10.46
CA LEU A 39 -9.04 -2.90 -11.51
C LEU A 39 -8.57 -3.32 -12.91
N LEU A 40 -7.27 -3.53 -13.10
CA LEU A 40 -6.71 -4.01 -14.36
C LEU A 40 -7.18 -5.42 -14.69
N THR A 41 -7.21 -6.31 -13.69
CA THR A 41 -7.71 -7.67 -13.86
C THR A 41 -9.17 -7.65 -14.30
N LEU A 42 -10.02 -6.84 -13.66
CA LEU A 42 -11.42 -6.70 -14.05
C LEU A 42 -11.54 -6.11 -15.46
N PHE A 43 -10.81 -5.02 -15.76
CA PHE A 43 -10.83 -4.39 -17.08
C PHE A 43 -10.43 -5.36 -18.22
N MET A 44 -9.42 -6.20 -17.99
CA MET A 44 -8.94 -7.16 -19.01
C MET A 44 -9.88 -8.36 -19.23
N ASN A 45 -10.77 -8.65 -18.28
CA ASN A 45 -11.70 -9.78 -18.36
C ASN A 45 -13.15 -9.35 -18.68
N VAL A 46 -13.37 -8.06 -18.94
CA VAL A 46 -14.64 -7.49 -19.44
C VAL A 46 -14.60 -7.34 -20.95
#